data_AF-A0AAD6ZSY3-F1
#
_entry.id   AF-A0AAD6ZSY3-F1
#
_cell.length_a   1.000
_cell.length_b   1.000
_cell.length_c   1.000
_cell.angle_alpha   90.00
_cell.angle_beta   90.00
_cell.angle_gamma   90.00
#
_symmetry.space_group_name_H-M   'P 1'
#
loop_
_entity.id
_entity.type
_entity.pdbx_description
1 polymer ?
#
loop_
_entity_poly.entity_id
_entity_poly.type
_entity_poly.pdbx_seq_one_letter_code
_entity_poly.pdbx_strand_id
1 'polypeptide(L)'
;MYMYADVLRDFSDNVEADGGTTLLVIDHSPQVMNSGAKLLISYKRNEHVLDCAENLALRNDEDGLNLDTIKQILPQIKTTPGWKTTVRFETLPNGSLHLETQMELETHASELSERLAYPSVPFSGLRGIHWLAEGVYIVDTPLHGYKVLKTPKEPEAEPDFARAVKFLIALADVDFLIRPTQIVLDTANVLRGFLMDYHPASSLQLVIRSLHRKGPKLSSGPEQETPAVTVRIPWSVKLAWTTDIAAAVVWLHSQGIYWGDLKLDNVVLCTDGHCRLIDYVPGAWTVAWCPPECAGQEMHAPTADHDVFALGLLLWSLVEELPTLEECTRPTPGWGSNTCEWYGQLVDLCLRNQPQERPSAHYVYETLVAHGESEWYAP
;
A
#
# COMPACT_ATOMS: atom_id res chain seq x y z
N MET A 1 -25.97 17.89 9.67
CA MET A 1 -26.04 16.65 8.87
C MET A 1 -25.02 16.79 7.76
N TYR A 2 -23.75 16.54 8.08
CA TYR A 2 -22.66 16.65 7.12
C TYR A 2 -22.61 15.34 6.33
N MET A 3 -23.16 15.33 5.11
CA MET A 3 -22.87 14.29 4.12
C MET A 3 -21.42 14.47 3.69
N TYR A 4 -20.50 13.73 4.29
CA TYR A 4 -19.25 13.40 3.60
C TYR A 4 -19.59 12.21 2.70
N ALA A 5 -19.85 12.49 1.43
CA ALA A 5 -19.79 11.47 0.40
C ALA A 5 -18.32 11.27 0.09
N ASP A 6 -17.69 10.24 0.66
CA ASP A 6 -16.41 9.78 0.17
C ASP A 6 -16.67 9.13 -1.20
N VAL A 7 -16.40 9.88 -2.26
CA VAL A 7 -16.48 9.41 -3.65
C VAL A 7 -15.22 8.58 -3.90
N LEU A 8 -15.28 7.28 -3.61
CA LEU A 8 -14.26 6.33 -4.05
C LEU A 8 -14.51 6.07 -5.54
N ARG A 9 -13.57 6.44 -6.42
CA ARG A 9 -13.71 6.23 -7.87
C ARG A 9 -13.05 4.93 -8.25
N ASP A 10 -13.79 4.08 -8.95
CA ASP A 10 -13.31 2.83 -9.49
C ASP A 10 -13.53 2.86 -11.01
N PHE A 11 -12.43 2.89 -11.77
CA PHE A 11 -12.44 2.89 -13.22
C PHE A 11 -12.31 1.43 -13.68
N SER A 12 -13.43 0.75 -13.93
CA SER A 12 -13.34 -0.56 -14.55
C SER A 12 -12.91 -0.41 -16.02
N ASP A 13 -11.70 -0.85 -16.34
CA ASP A 13 -11.22 -1.06 -17.71
C ASP A 13 -12.06 -2.15 -18.39
N ASN A 14 -13.22 -1.78 -18.94
CA ASN A 14 -13.97 -2.63 -19.86
C ASN A 14 -14.56 -1.81 -21.00
N VAL A 15 -13.81 -1.85 -22.11
CA VAL A 15 -14.11 -1.60 -23.52
C VAL A 15 -15.61 -1.52 -23.90
N GLU A 16 -16.25 -0.39 -23.60
CA GLU A 16 -17.22 0.31 -24.45
C GLU A 16 -17.05 1.82 -24.17
N ALA A 17 -16.33 2.51 -25.06
CA ALA A 17 -15.68 3.81 -24.85
C ALA A 17 -16.60 5.04 -24.69
N ASP A 18 -17.74 4.92 -24.01
CA ASP A 18 -18.68 6.05 -23.86
C ASP A 18 -19.52 6.06 -22.57
N GLY A 19 -18.98 5.50 -21.48
CA GLY A 19 -19.67 5.40 -20.20
C GLY A 19 -18.82 5.79 -19.01
N GLY A 20 -19.48 6.01 -17.87
CA GLY A 20 -18.86 6.40 -16.61
C GLY A 20 -19.66 5.90 -15.41
N THR A 21 -19.01 5.90 -14.26
CA THR A 21 -19.61 5.48 -12.98
C THR A 21 -19.37 6.51 -11.89
N THR A 22 -20.27 6.56 -10.92
CA THR A 22 -20.11 7.33 -9.68
C THR A 22 -20.52 6.43 -8.51
N LEU A 23 -19.57 6.13 -7.63
CA LEU A 23 -19.82 5.35 -6.42
C LEU A 23 -20.03 6.27 -5.22
N LEU A 24 -21.08 6.00 -4.45
CA LEU A 24 -21.46 6.72 -3.24
C LEU A 24 -21.62 5.74 -2.08
N VAL A 25 -21.33 6.20 -0.86
CA VAL A 25 -21.66 5.48 0.38
C VAL A 25 -22.67 6.30 1.17
N ILE A 26 -23.90 5.79 1.30
CA ILE A 26 -25.03 6.47 1.95
C ILE A 26 -25.12 6.05 3.42
N ASP A 27 -25.44 7.00 4.31
CA ASP A 27 -25.55 6.75 5.75
C ASP A 27 -24.30 6.13 6.37
N HIS A 28 -23.15 6.43 5.77
CA HIS A 28 -21.84 6.05 6.29
C HIS A 28 -21.65 6.68 7.68
N SER A 29 -21.25 5.87 8.64
CA SER A 29 -20.72 6.33 9.91
C SER A 29 -19.20 6.44 9.80
N PRO A 30 -18.63 7.65 9.87
CA PRO A 30 -17.18 7.84 9.78
C PRO A 30 -16.38 7.07 10.85
N GLN A 31 -17.06 6.61 11.91
CA GLN A 31 -16.47 5.91 13.03
C GLN A 31 -16.53 4.38 12.89
N VAL A 32 -17.19 3.84 11.86
CA VAL A 32 -17.42 2.40 11.68
C VAL A 32 -17.04 1.98 10.27
N MET A 33 -16.09 1.05 10.18
CA MET A 33 -15.67 0.50 8.88
C MET A 33 -16.83 -0.23 8.19
N ASN A 34 -16.96 -0.05 6.87
CA ASN A 34 -18.02 -0.63 6.04
C ASN A 34 -19.44 -0.35 6.53
N SER A 35 -19.63 0.80 7.17
CA SER A 35 -20.97 1.30 7.51
C SER A 35 -21.56 2.06 6.32
N GLY A 36 -22.89 2.10 6.28
CA GLY A 36 -23.62 2.70 5.17
C GLY A 36 -23.90 1.69 4.05
N ALA A 37 -24.61 2.16 3.03
CA ALA A 37 -24.99 1.38 1.86
C ALA A 37 -24.26 1.90 0.62
N LYS A 38 -23.68 0.99 -0.18
CA LYS A 38 -23.00 1.36 -1.41
C LYS A 38 -24.01 1.56 -2.54
N LEU A 39 -23.88 2.67 -3.24
CA LEU A 39 -24.68 3.03 -4.40
C LEU A 39 -23.74 3.30 -5.58
N LEU A 40 -23.75 2.42 -6.58
CA LEU A 40 -23.01 2.58 -7.83
C LEU A 40 -23.95 3.12 -8.90
N ILE A 41 -23.74 4.34 -9.35
CA ILE A 41 -24.52 4.96 -10.42
C ILE A 41 -23.73 4.81 -11.73
N SER A 42 -24.30 4.13 -12.72
CA SER A 42 -23.71 3.95 -14.05
C SER A 42 -24.46 4.78 -15.10
N TYR A 43 -23.72 5.36 -16.02
CA TYR A 43 -24.28 6.21 -17.08
C TYR A 43 -23.46 6.11 -18.37
N LYS A 44 -24.11 6.42 -19.49
CA LYS A 44 -23.48 6.43 -20.82
C LYS A 44 -23.72 7.79 -21.49
N ARG A 45 -22.93 8.13 -22.51
CA ARG A 45 -23.15 9.32 -23.31
C ARG A 45 -24.57 9.31 -23.85
N ASN A 46 -25.25 10.41 -23.63
CA ASN A 46 -26.59 10.64 -24.14
C ASN A 46 -26.52 11.36 -25.49
N GLU A 47 -26.87 10.66 -26.56
CA GLU A 47 -26.89 11.22 -27.91
C GLU A 47 -28.12 12.11 -28.18
N HIS A 48 -29.16 11.99 -27.36
CA HIS A 48 -30.43 12.68 -27.53
C HIS A 48 -30.50 14.01 -26.76
N VAL A 49 -29.82 14.09 -25.62
CA VAL A 49 -29.77 15.28 -24.78
C VAL A 49 -28.31 15.66 -24.56
N LEU A 50 -27.82 16.65 -25.32
CA LEU A 50 -26.40 17.01 -25.31
C LEU A 50 -25.95 17.73 -24.03
N ASP A 51 -26.83 18.54 -23.44
CA ASP A 51 -26.60 19.29 -22.19
C ASP A 51 -27.30 18.59 -21.02
N CYS A 52 -26.70 17.48 -20.59
CA CYS A 52 -27.22 16.62 -19.52
C CYS A 52 -26.12 16.24 -18.53
N ALA A 53 -26.52 15.74 -17.36
CA ALA A 53 -25.58 15.48 -16.27
C ALA A 53 -24.58 14.38 -16.60
N GLU A 54 -24.99 13.32 -17.32
CA GLU A 54 -24.11 12.24 -17.75
C GLU A 54 -23.06 12.72 -18.75
N ASN A 55 -23.43 13.55 -19.74
CA ASN A 55 -22.48 14.10 -20.70
C ASN A 55 -21.54 15.12 -20.08
N LEU A 56 -22.01 15.89 -19.09
CA LEU A 56 -21.16 16.79 -18.31
C LEU A 56 -20.17 16.01 -17.44
N ALA A 57 -20.63 14.94 -16.80
CA ALA A 57 -19.78 14.05 -16.01
C ALA A 57 -18.70 13.37 -16.87
N LEU A 58 -19.01 12.98 -18.11
CA LEU A 58 -18.06 12.40 -19.06
C LEU A 58 -17.07 13.40 -19.67
N ARG A 59 -17.30 14.72 -19.51
CA ARG A 59 -16.35 15.76 -19.94
C ARG A 59 -15.37 16.18 -18.84
N ASN A 60 -15.79 15.99 -17.58
CA ASN A 60 -14.99 16.26 -16.40
C ASN A 60 -14.42 14.93 -15.90
N ASP A 61 -13.28 14.53 -16.47
CA ASP A 61 -12.57 13.28 -16.13
C ASP A 61 -12.27 13.15 -14.62
N GLU A 62 -12.34 14.27 -13.88
CA GLU A 62 -12.01 14.35 -12.47
C GLU A 62 -13.21 14.49 -11.52
N ASP A 63 -14.50 14.35 -11.88
CA ASP A 63 -15.56 14.57 -10.86
C ASP A 63 -16.83 13.69 -10.89
N GLY A 64 -17.03 12.84 -11.92
CA GLY A 64 -18.24 12.02 -12.01
C GLY A 64 -19.53 12.86 -12.03
N LEU A 65 -20.66 12.32 -11.54
CA LEU A 65 -21.90 13.08 -11.42
C LEU A 65 -21.79 14.18 -10.35
N ASN A 66 -22.20 15.39 -10.71
CA ASN A 66 -22.17 16.52 -9.77
C ASN A 66 -23.16 16.33 -8.60
N LEU A 67 -22.89 17.04 -7.50
CA LEU A 67 -23.68 17.00 -6.26
C LEU A 67 -25.17 17.29 -6.46
N ASP A 68 -25.55 18.19 -7.37
CA ASP A 68 -26.94 18.55 -7.58
C ASP A 68 -27.72 17.46 -8.33
N THR A 69 -27.04 16.71 -9.20
CA THR A 69 -27.59 15.52 -9.84
C THR A 69 -27.75 14.41 -8.80
N ILE A 70 -26.73 14.18 -7.97
CA ILE A 70 -26.78 13.21 -6.88
C ILE A 70 -27.96 13.50 -5.94
N LYS A 71 -28.19 14.76 -5.56
CA LYS A 71 -29.35 15.15 -4.72
C LYS A 71 -30.71 14.87 -5.36
N GLN A 72 -30.82 14.85 -6.68
CA GLN A 72 -32.06 14.47 -7.37
C GLN A 72 -32.25 12.96 -7.43
N ILE A 73 -31.15 12.21 -7.55
CA ILE A 73 -31.15 10.75 -7.66
C ILE A 73 -31.42 10.09 -6.30
N LEU A 74 -30.72 10.52 -5.24
CA LEU A 74 -30.75 9.87 -3.92
C LEU A 74 -32.15 9.65 -3.33
N PRO A 75 -33.09 10.63 -3.35
CA PRO A 75 -34.42 10.43 -2.78
C PRO A 75 -35.28 9.39 -3.51
N GLN A 76 -34.89 9.00 -4.72
CA GLN A 76 -35.63 8.07 -5.57
C GLN A 76 -35.14 6.62 -5.45
N ILE A 77 -34.03 6.38 -4.74
CA ILE A 77 -33.40 5.07 -4.60
C ILE A 77 -33.54 4.59 -3.17
N LYS A 78 -33.91 3.31 -3.01
CA LYS A 78 -33.79 2.63 -1.73
C LYS A 78 -32.42 1.97 -1.65
N THR A 79 -31.68 2.25 -0.59
CA THR A 79 -30.45 1.54 -0.27
C THR A 79 -30.62 0.77 1.03
N THR A 80 -29.81 -0.27 1.21
CA THR A 80 -29.84 -1.11 2.41
C THR A 80 -28.39 -1.40 2.83
N PRO A 81 -28.02 -1.18 4.10
CA PRO A 81 -26.68 -1.51 4.57
C PRO A 81 -26.32 -2.97 4.27
N GLY A 82 -25.10 -3.22 3.78
CA GLY A 82 -24.64 -4.56 3.36
C GLY A 82 -25.14 -5.03 1.98
N TRP A 83 -25.84 -4.17 1.24
CA TRP A 83 -26.23 -4.42 -0.16
C TRP A 83 -25.56 -3.41 -1.08
N LYS A 84 -25.18 -3.86 -2.28
CA LYS A 84 -24.76 -2.98 -3.37
C LYS A 84 -26.00 -2.65 -4.20
N THR A 85 -26.32 -1.36 -4.29
CA THR A 85 -27.39 -0.88 -5.18
C THR A 85 -26.73 -0.31 -6.43
N THR A 86 -27.01 -0.90 -7.59
CA THR A 86 -26.56 -0.39 -8.89
C THR A 86 -27.71 0.36 -9.54
N VAL A 87 -27.44 1.56 -10.05
CA VAL A 87 -28.45 2.40 -10.71
C VAL A 87 -27.97 2.83 -12.07
N ARG A 88 -28.71 2.44 -13.11
CA ARG A 88 -28.51 2.97 -14.45
C ARG A 88 -29.24 4.31 -14.56
N PHE A 89 -28.49 5.32 -14.96
CA PHE A 89 -28.92 6.71 -15.04
C PHE A 89 -28.99 7.17 -16.50
N GLU A 90 -30.10 7.80 -16.89
CA GLU A 90 -30.28 8.43 -18.20
C GLU A 90 -31.19 9.68 -18.10
N THR A 91 -30.79 10.78 -18.74
CA THR A 91 -31.63 11.98 -18.87
C THR A 91 -32.54 11.85 -20.10
N LEU A 92 -33.86 11.91 -19.89
CA LEU A 92 -34.84 11.85 -20.97
C LEU A 92 -34.97 13.19 -21.71
N PRO A 93 -35.47 13.21 -22.96
CA PRO A 93 -35.62 14.46 -23.75
C PRO A 93 -36.46 15.56 -23.11
N ASN A 94 -37.32 15.22 -22.15
CA ASN A 94 -38.11 16.17 -21.36
C ASN A 94 -37.36 16.75 -20.15
N GLY A 95 -36.08 16.41 -19.98
CA GLY A 95 -35.23 16.82 -18.86
C GLY A 95 -35.44 16.03 -17.57
N SER A 96 -36.35 15.04 -17.56
CA SER A 96 -36.54 14.17 -16.40
C SER A 96 -35.51 13.05 -16.34
N LEU A 97 -35.23 12.55 -15.14
CA LEU A 97 -34.25 11.49 -14.91
C LEU A 97 -34.95 10.13 -14.97
N HIS A 98 -34.42 9.22 -15.79
CA HIS A 98 -34.79 7.81 -15.79
C HIS A 98 -33.76 7.03 -14.98
N LEU A 99 -34.25 6.24 -14.02
CA LEU A 99 -33.44 5.42 -13.11
C LEU A 99 -33.91 3.98 -13.19
N GLU A 100 -33.00 3.07 -13.56
CA GLU A 100 -33.21 1.63 -13.45
C GLU A 100 -32.36 1.13 -12.28
N THR A 101 -32.98 0.50 -11.29
CA THR A 101 -32.30 0.08 -10.04
C THR A 101 -32.22 -1.43 -9.95
N GLN A 102 -31.04 -1.93 -9.60
CA GLN A 102 -30.78 -3.33 -9.32
C GLN A 102 -30.09 -3.43 -7.95
N MET A 103 -30.66 -4.22 -7.05
CA MET A 103 -30.06 -4.48 -5.74
C MET A 103 -29.51 -5.90 -5.71
N GLU A 104 -28.25 -6.01 -5.35
CA GLU A 104 -27.60 -7.29 -5.15
C GLU A 104 -27.07 -7.33 -3.71
N LEU A 105 -27.29 -8.47 -3.05
CA LEU A 105 -26.53 -8.76 -1.84
C LEU A 105 -25.07 -8.72 -2.27
N GLU A 106 -24.18 -8.07 -1.53
CA GLU A 106 -22.76 -8.20 -1.85
C GLU A 106 -22.39 -9.69 -1.70
N THR A 107 -22.40 -10.42 -2.83
CA THR A 107 -21.97 -11.80 -2.90
C THR A 107 -20.46 -11.74 -2.92
N HIS A 108 -19.90 -11.68 -1.73
CA HIS A 108 -18.47 -11.69 -1.55
C HIS A 108 -17.96 -13.10 -1.84
N ALA A 109 -17.43 -13.26 -3.05
CA ALA A 109 -16.80 -14.49 -3.47
C ALA A 109 -15.45 -14.61 -2.75
N SER A 110 -15.43 -15.24 -1.59
CA SER A 110 -14.30 -16.12 -1.30
C SER A 110 -14.74 -17.33 -0.47
N GLU A 111 -14.58 -18.49 -1.08
CA GLU A 111 -14.58 -19.80 -0.44
C GLU A 111 -13.39 -19.90 0.53
N LEU A 112 -13.45 -19.18 1.64
CA LEU A 112 -12.88 -19.64 2.89
C LEU A 112 -13.96 -20.42 3.62
N SER A 113 -14.45 -21.50 2.98
CA SER A 113 -15.35 -22.46 3.63
C SER A 113 -14.65 -23.20 4.78
N GLU A 114 -13.32 -23.23 4.75
CA GLU A 114 -12.48 -23.69 5.86
C GLU A 114 -12.30 -22.56 6.88
N ARG A 115 -12.83 -22.77 8.09
CA ARG A 115 -12.46 -21.97 9.25
C ARG A 115 -10.94 -22.06 9.43
N LEU A 116 -10.23 -20.99 9.09
CA LEU A 116 -8.82 -20.84 9.45
C LEU A 116 -8.72 -20.88 10.97
N ALA A 117 -7.90 -21.77 11.51
CA ALA A 117 -7.57 -21.82 12.93
C ALA A 117 -6.59 -20.67 13.26
N TYR A 118 -7.05 -19.43 13.09
CA TYR A 118 -6.28 -18.20 13.30
C TYR A 118 -7.12 -17.21 14.12
N PRO A 119 -6.53 -16.38 15.00
CA PRO A 119 -7.26 -15.34 15.70
C PRO A 119 -8.05 -14.45 14.73
N SER A 120 -9.32 -14.20 15.04
CA SER A 120 -10.20 -13.42 14.17
C SER A 120 -10.98 -12.36 14.94
N VAL A 121 -11.33 -11.28 14.23
CA VAL A 121 -12.20 -10.21 14.74
C VAL A 121 -13.32 -9.89 13.77
N PRO A 122 -14.51 -9.53 14.29
CA PRO A 122 -15.62 -9.10 13.46
C PRO A 122 -15.30 -7.74 12.81
N PHE A 123 -15.53 -7.63 11.51
CA PHE A 123 -15.27 -6.41 10.74
C PHE A 123 -16.09 -5.22 11.26
N SER A 124 -17.33 -5.47 11.67
CA SER A 124 -18.22 -4.49 12.30
C SER A 124 -17.74 -3.99 13.66
N GLY A 125 -16.79 -4.68 14.29
CA GLY A 125 -16.17 -4.26 15.55
C GLY A 125 -14.99 -3.30 15.37
N LEU A 126 -14.56 -3.02 14.14
CA LEU A 126 -13.43 -2.14 13.84
C LEU A 126 -13.89 -0.71 13.62
N ARG A 127 -13.16 0.23 14.24
CA ARG A 127 -13.38 1.66 14.05
C ARG A 127 -12.25 2.24 13.21
N GLY A 128 -12.57 2.77 12.03
CA GLY A 128 -11.62 3.46 11.17
C GLY A 128 -11.16 4.76 11.84
N ILE A 129 -9.85 4.97 11.91
CA ILE A 129 -9.27 6.18 12.50
C ILE A 129 -8.61 7.02 11.41
N HIS A 130 -7.75 6.40 10.59
CA HIS A 130 -7.07 7.08 9.50
C HIS A 130 -6.93 6.19 8.28
N TRP A 131 -7.17 6.74 7.10
CA TRP A 131 -6.83 6.13 5.83
C TRP A 131 -5.33 6.39 5.54
N LEU A 132 -4.58 5.34 5.22
CA LEU A 132 -3.15 5.44 4.88
C LEU A 132 -2.94 5.32 3.36
N ALA A 133 -3.60 4.36 2.75
CA ALA A 133 -3.57 4.09 1.33
C ALA A 133 -4.80 3.25 0.95
N GLU A 134 -5.02 3.04 -0.34
CA GLU A 134 -6.05 2.14 -0.84
C GLU A 134 -5.94 0.75 -0.17
N GLY A 135 -7.03 0.33 0.47
CA GLY A 135 -7.08 -0.92 1.21
C GLY A 135 -6.26 -0.98 2.50
N VAL A 136 -5.71 0.15 3.00
CA VAL A 136 -4.87 0.20 4.21
C VAL A 136 -5.33 1.30 5.17
N TYR A 137 -5.70 0.92 6.38
CA TYR A 137 -6.31 1.81 7.38
C TYR A 137 -5.66 1.63 8.74
N ILE A 138 -5.50 2.71 9.50
CA ILE A 138 -5.35 2.62 10.96
C ILE A 138 -6.73 2.45 11.55
N VAL A 139 -6.90 1.40 12.35
CA VAL A 139 -8.14 1.10 13.05
C VAL A 139 -7.92 1.03 14.55
N ASP A 140 -8.92 1.42 15.32
CA ASP A 140 -8.99 1.13 16.74
C ASP A 140 -9.70 -0.22 16.96
N THR A 141 -9.09 -1.05 17.79
CA THR A 141 -9.63 -2.36 18.14
C THR A 141 -10.07 -2.37 19.60
N PRO A 142 -11.25 -2.96 19.94
CA PRO A 142 -11.77 -2.92 21.31
C PRO A 142 -10.84 -3.54 22.38
N LEU A 143 -9.88 -4.38 21.98
CA LEU A 143 -9.03 -5.17 22.89
C LEU A 143 -7.52 -4.95 22.73
N HIS A 144 -7.06 -4.38 21.61
CA HIS A 144 -5.63 -4.38 21.25
C HIS A 144 -5.07 -3.02 20.81
N GLY A 145 -5.77 -1.91 21.10
CA GLY A 145 -5.34 -0.57 20.70
C GLY A 145 -5.32 -0.39 19.19
N TYR A 146 -4.52 0.57 18.70
CA TYR A 146 -4.42 0.88 17.28
C TYR A 146 -3.72 -0.26 16.52
N LYS A 147 -4.30 -0.62 15.36
CA LYS A 147 -3.79 -1.64 14.43
C LYS A 147 -3.83 -1.10 13.01
N VAL A 148 -3.07 -1.74 12.11
CA VAL A 148 -3.20 -1.51 10.67
C VAL A 148 -4.10 -2.60 10.09
N LEU A 149 -5.23 -2.21 9.52
CA LEU A 149 -6.12 -3.05 8.75
C LEU A 149 -5.71 -3.02 7.28
N LYS A 150 -5.47 -4.20 6.70
CA LYS A 150 -5.31 -4.37 5.25
C LYS A 150 -6.50 -5.14 4.68
N THR A 151 -7.13 -4.61 3.63
CA THR A 151 -8.29 -5.18 2.92
C THR A 151 -7.93 -5.43 1.46
N PRO A 152 -8.68 -6.27 0.73
CA PRO A 152 -8.58 -6.28 -0.74
C PRO A 152 -8.87 -4.87 -1.27
N LYS A 153 -8.18 -4.50 -2.35
CA LYS A 153 -8.38 -3.21 -3.03
C LYS A 153 -9.74 -3.14 -3.68
N GLU A 154 -10.10 -4.23 -4.37
CA GLU A 154 -11.33 -4.38 -5.15
C GLU A 154 -11.96 -5.78 -4.91
N PRO A 155 -13.27 -5.94 -5.12
CA PRO A 155 -13.95 -7.24 -4.99
C PRO A 155 -13.33 -8.35 -5.84
N GLU A 156 -12.87 -8.03 -7.05
CA GLU A 156 -12.26 -8.95 -8.01
C GLU A 156 -10.92 -9.51 -7.49
N ALA A 157 -10.25 -8.77 -6.60
CA ALA A 157 -9.01 -9.18 -5.97
C ALA A 157 -9.20 -10.10 -4.75
N GLU A 158 -10.44 -10.35 -4.30
CA GLU A 158 -10.74 -11.18 -3.12
C GLU A 158 -10.09 -12.58 -3.16
N PRO A 159 -10.10 -13.33 -4.28
CA PRO A 159 -9.49 -14.67 -4.34
C PRO A 159 -7.96 -14.65 -4.16
N ASP A 160 -7.28 -13.70 -4.79
CA ASP A 160 -5.83 -13.54 -4.69
C ASP A 160 -5.43 -13.01 -3.32
N PHE A 161 -6.24 -12.11 -2.76
CA PHE A 161 -6.09 -11.63 -1.38
C PHE A 161 -6.21 -12.77 -0.36
N ALA A 162 -7.21 -13.65 -0.51
CA ALA A 162 -7.36 -14.81 0.37
C ALA A 162 -6.16 -15.76 0.29
N ARG A 163 -5.60 -15.97 -0.91
CA ARG A 163 -4.37 -16.76 -1.09
C ARG A 163 -3.17 -16.11 -0.41
N ALA A 164 -3.03 -14.80 -0.55
CA ALA A 164 -1.99 -14.01 0.12
C ALA A 164 -2.11 -14.11 1.65
N VAL A 165 -3.31 -13.99 2.21
CA VAL A 165 -3.53 -14.14 3.65
C VAL A 165 -3.16 -15.55 4.12
N LYS A 166 -3.58 -16.60 3.40
CA LYS A 166 -3.19 -17.99 3.71
C LYS A 166 -1.67 -18.18 3.71
N PHE A 167 -0.96 -17.59 2.74
CA PHE A 167 0.50 -17.60 2.70
C PHE A 167 1.10 -16.92 3.94
N LEU A 168 0.65 -15.70 4.27
CA LEU A 168 1.19 -14.93 5.38
C LEU A 168 1.03 -15.63 6.73
N ILE A 169 -0.15 -16.20 7.00
CA ILE A 169 -0.42 -16.88 8.28
C ILE A 169 0.29 -18.24 8.40
N ALA A 170 0.65 -18.88 7.28
CA ALA A 170 1.31 -20.19 7.28
C ALA A 170 2.81 -20.12 7.63
N LEU A 171 3.43 -18.95 7.47
CA LEU A 171 4.84 -18.75 7.79
C LEU A 171 5.09 -18.89 9.31
N ALA A 172 6.33 -19.09 9.75
CA ALA A 172 6.65 -19.10 11.18
C ALA A 172 6.58 -17.70 11.81
N ASP A 173 6.29 -17.63 13.12
CA ASP A 173 6.36 -16.39 13.88
C ASP A 173 7.82 -16.05 14.17
N VAL A 174 8.31 -14.98 13.54
CA VAL A 174 9.72 -14.59 13.51
C VAL A 174 9.85 -13.08 13.65
N ASP A 175 10.90 -12.64 14.34
CA ASP A 175 11.02 -11.25 14.79
C ASP A 175 11.27 -10.23 13.68
N PHE A 176 11.63 -10.62 12.47
CA PHE A 176 11.99 -9.69 11.38
C PHE A 176 10.86 -9.47 10.35
N LEU A 177 9.68 -10.06 10.56
CA LEU A 177 8.49 -9.88 9.71
C LEU A 177 7.33 -9.31 10.52
N ILE A 178 6.59 -8.35 9.97
CA ILE A 178 5.28 -7.97 10.50
C ILE A 178 4.23 -8.88 9.88
N ARG A 179 3.61 -9.70 10.73
CA ARG A 179 2.63 -10.70 10.30
C ARG A 179 1.20 -10.24 10.60
N PRO A 180 0.20 -10.85 9.95
CA PRO A 180 -1.18 -10.76 10.40
C PRO A 180 -1.29 -11.20 11.87
N THR A 181 -1.74 -10.33 12.75
CA THR A 181 -2.06 -10.67 14.15
C THR A 181 -3.43 -11.32 14.27
N GLN A 182 -4.38 -10.87 13.45
CA GLN A 182 -5.75 -11.37 13.37
C GLN A 182 -6.26 -11.29 11.93
N ILE A 183 -7.15 -12.21 11.53
CA ILE A 183 -7.96 -12.06 10.32
C ILE A 183 -9.26 -11.34 10.64
N VAL A 184 -9.81 -10.66 9.64
CA VAL A 184 -11.02 -9.86 9.78
C VAL A 184 -12.13 -10.52 9.00
N LEU A 185 -13.20 -10.88 9.69
CA LEU A 185 -14.34 -11.61 9.13
C LEU A 185 -15.61 -10.77 9.23
N ASP A 186 -16.47 -10.83 8.22
CA ASP A 186 -17.80 -10.23 8.34
C ASP A 186 -18.82 -11.16 9.04
N THR A 187 -20.08 -10.73 9.08
CA THR A 187 -21.18 -11.52 9.69
C THR A 187 -21.49 -12.83 8.96
N ALA A 188 -21.06 -12.96 7.70
CA ALA A 188 -21.17 -14.17 6.91
C ALA A 188 -19.94 -15.10 7.05
N ASN A 189 -18.97 -14.74 7.90
CA ASN A 189 -17.66 -15.39 8.05
C ASN A 189 -16.77 -15.32 6.80
N VAL A 190 -16.98 -14.33 5.94
CA VAL A 190 -16.13 -14.11 4.77
C VAL A 190 -14.95 -13.22 5.16
N LEU A 191 -13.77 -13.51 4.62
CA LEU A 191 -12.56 -12.74 4.84
C LEU A 191 -12.67 -11.34 4.23
N ARG A 192 -12.55 -10.31 5.07
CA ARG A 192 -12.55 -8.89 4.69
C ARG A 192 -11.18 -8.23 4.75
N GLY A 193 -10.24 -8.86 5.44
CA GLY A 193 -8.94 -8.27 5.66
C GLY A 193 -8.14 -8.99 6.73
N PHE A 194 -7.04 -8.37 7.14
CA PHE A 194 -6.26 -8.79 8.30
C PHE A 194 -5.69 -7.58 9.04
N LEU A 195 -5.39 -7.76 10.31
CA LEU A 195 -4.81 -6.75 11.18
C LEU A 195 -3.33 -7.02 11.41
N MET A 196 -2.51 -5.98 11.38
CA MET A 196 -1.09 -5.98 11.76
C MET A 196 -0.85 -5.00 12.90
N ASP A 197 0.26 -5.18 13.62
CA ASP A 197 0.71 -4.21 14.61
C ASP A 197 0.94 -2.83 13.98
N TYR A 198 0.48 -1.80 14.68
CA TYR A 198 0.68 -0.42 14.27
C TYR A 198 1.98 0.13 14.84
N HIS A 199 2.85 0.61 13.95
CA HIS A 199 4.08 1.29 14.31
C HIS A 199 4.06 2.75 13.80
N PRO A 200 4.10 3.76 14.70
CA PRO A 200 3.91 5.16 14.32
C PRO A 200 4.95 5.74 13.36
N ALA A 201 6.20 5.25 13.41
CA ALA A 201 7.25 5.70 12.51
C ALA A 201 7.00 5.29 11.06
N SER A 202 6.17 4.25 10.84
CA SER A 202 5.79 3.73 9.53
C SER A 202 7.00 3.24 8.72
N SER A 203 6.90 3.29 7.39
CA SER A 203 7.95 2.80 6.50
C SER A 203 9.23 3.64 6.57
N LEU A 204 10.38 3.04 6.31
CA LEU A 204 11.66 3.75 6.26
C LEU A 204 11.66 4.88 5.22
N GLN A 205 10.90 4.72 4.12
CA GLN A 205 10.67 5.81 3.18
C GLN A 205 10.08 7.04 3.88
N LEU A 206 9.02 6.86 4.67
CA LEU A 206 8.36 7.96 5.38
C LEU A 206 9.24 8.54 6.49
N VAL A 207 10.01 7.69 7.19
CA VAL A 207 11.00 8.13 8.18
C VAL A 207 12.01 9.08 7.51
N ILE A 208 12.66 8.66 6.43
CA ILE A 208 13.64 9.47 5.70
C ILE A 208 13.01 10.77 5.17
N ARG A 209 11.80 10.69 4.58
CA ARG A 209 11.08 11.89 4.13
C ARG A 209 10.86 12.87 5.27
N SER A 210 10.48 12.38 6.46
CA SER A 210 10.17 13.23 7.61
C SER A 210 11.39 13.98 8.14
N LEU A 211 12.57 13.35 8.14
CA LEU A 211 13.84 13.96 8.57
C LEU A 211 14.34 15.05 7.64
N HIS A 212 13.93 15.00 6.36
CA HIS A 212 14.33 15.94 5.32
C HIS A 212 13.25 16.96 4.95
N ARG A 213 12.10 16.98 5.64
CA ARG A 213 11.07 18.00 5.38
C ARG A 213 11.63 19.39 5.66
N LYS A 214 11.59 20.25 4.63
CA LYS A 214 11.71 21.70 4.82
C LYS A 214 10.53 22.14 5.71
N GLY A 215 10.79 22.94 6.74
CA GLY A 215 9.78 23.39 7.69
C GLY A 215 8.56 24.07 7.02
N PRO A 216 7.43 24.21 7.73
CA PRO A 216 6.23 24.82 7.16
C PRO A 216 6.53 26.24 6.66
N LYS A 217 6.11 26.55 5.43
CA LYS A 217 6.05 27.94 4.95
C LYS A 217 5.00 28.67 5.79
N LEU A 218 5.42 29.36 6.85
CA LEU A 218 4.56 30.36 7.49
C LEU A 218 4.31 31.47 6.46
N SER A 219 3.06 31.59 6.04
CA SER A 219 2.63 32.56 5.04
C SER A 219 2.77 33.99 5.55
N SER A 220 3.21 34.86 4.62
CA SER A 220 3.17 36.33 4.62
C SER A 220 4.19 37.10 5.47
N GLY A 221 5.47 36.97 5.13
CA GLY A 221 6.54 37.92 5.47
C GLY A 221 7.69 37.82 4.46
N PRO A 222 8.53 38.87 4.28
CA PRO A 222 9.62 38.83 3.30
C PRO A 222 10.56 37.67 3.64
N GLU A 223 10.92 36.90 2.61
CA GLU A 223 11.68 35.65 2.63
C GLU A 223 12.87 35.71 3.61
N GLN A 224 12.66 35.22 4.82
CA GLN A 224 13.73 34.63 5.63
C GLN A 224 13.55 33.13 5.52
N GLU A 225 14.28 32.53 4.57
CA GLU A 225 14.48 31.09 4.52
C GLU A 225 15.04 30.63 5.86
N THR A 226 14.19 30.09 6.72
CA THR A 226 14.66 29.34 7.88
C THR A 226 15.48 28.16 7.34
N PRO A 227 16.77 28.03 7.69
CA PRO A 227 17.59 26.96 7.16
C PRO A 227 16.94 25.62 7.51
N ALA A 228 16.74 24.77 6.50
CA ALA A 228 16.23 23.43 6.71
C ALA A 228 17.22 22.69 7.62
N VAL A 229 16.80 22.40 8.87
CA VAL A 229 17.57 21.54 9.76
C VAL A 229 17.42 20.12 9.22
N THR A 230 18.42 19.67 8.48
CA THR A 230 18.50 18.27 8.03
C THR A 230 19.08 17.44 9.17
N VAL A 231 18.26 16.55 9.73
CA VAL A 231 18.71 15.57 10.73
C VAL A 231 19.19 14.35 9.96
N ARG A 232 20.50 14.07 10.00
CA ARG A 232 21.07 12.86 9.42
C ARG A 232 20.87 11.67 10.33
N ILE A 233 20.60 10.50 9.76
CA ILE A 233 20.51 9.26 10.52
C ILE A 233 21.95 8.85 10.92
N PRO A 234 22.23 8.60 12.21
CA PRO A 234 23.55 8.13 12.63
C PRO A 234 23.96 6.85 11.91
N TRP A 235 25.25 6.72 11.59
CA TRP A 235 25.77 5.56 10.87
C TRP A 235 25.46 4.22 11.57
N SER A 236 25.63 4.16 12.88
CA SER A 236 25.31 2.98 13.68
C SER A 236 23.83 2.56 13.58
N VAL A 237 22.92 3.54 13.45
CA VAL A 237 21.49 3.29 13.25
C VAL A 237 21.23 2.75 11.85
N LYS A 238 21.88 3.32 10.81
CA LYS A 238 21.79 2.79 9.44
C LYS A 238 22.25 1.34 9.38
N LEU A 239 23.37 1.03 10.03
CA LEU A 239 23.95 -0.30 10.07
C LEU A 239 23.05 -1.30 10.82
N ALA A 240 22.45 -0.90 11.94
CA ALA A 240 21.47 -1.72 12.64
C ALA A 240 20.25 -2.03 11.75
N TRP A 241 19.69 -1.02 11.08
CA TRP A 241 18.54 -1.21 10.20
C TRP A 241 18.84 -2.08 8.99
N THR A 242 19.99 -1.92 8.33
CA THR A 242 20.37 -2.79 7.20
C THR A 242 20.64 -4.21 7.65
N THR A 243 21.16 -4.41 8.87
CA THR A 243 21.36 -5.74 9.45
C THR A 243 20.04 -6.46 9.68
N ASP A 244 19.04 -5.78 10.28
CA ASP A 244 17.69 -6.34 10.47
C ASP A 244 17.04 -6.75 9.13
N ILE A 245 17.15 -5.88 8.11
CA ILE A 245 16.60 -6.14 6.77
C ILE A 245 17.30 -7.32 6.10
N ALA A 246 18.63 -7.38 6.14
CA ALA A 246 19.40 -8.47 5.58
C ALA A 246 19.08 -9.81 6.28
N ALA A 247 18.90 -9.80 7.60
CA ALA A 247 18.47 -10.99 8.36
C ALA A 247 17.11 -11.50 7.88
N ALA A 248 16.16 -10.60 7.62
CA ALA A 248 14.84 -10.94 7.10
C ALA A 248 14.91 -11.60 5.71
N VAL A 249 15.72 -11.05 4.81
CA VAL A 249 15.92 -11.60 3.46
C VAL A 249 16.60 -12.97 3.53
N VAL A 250 17.62 -13.14 4.38
CA VAL A 250 18.27 -14.44 4.63
C VAL A 250 17.25 -15.48 5.07
N TRP A 251 16.36 -15.12 5.99
CA TRP A 251 15.33 -16.04 6.45
C TRP A 251 14.36 -16.39 5.33
N LEU A 252 13.86 -15.42 4.56
CA LEU A 252 12.97 -15.70 3.41
C LEU A 252 13.63 -16.65 2.41
N HIS A 253 14.90 -16.40 2.05
CA HIS A 253 15.67 -17.27 1.16
C HIS A 253 15.85 -18.67 1.73
N SER A 254 16.03 -18.81 3.05
CA SER A 254 16.10 -20.12 3.72
C SER A 254 14.79 -20.93 3.63
N GLN A 255 13.66 -20.25 3.45
CA GLN A 255 12.35 -20.86 3.22
C GLN A 255 12.05 -21.10 1.73
N GLY A 256 12.99 -20.78 0.83
CA GLY A 256 12.79 -20.84 -0.61
C GLY A 256 11.84 -19.74 -1.13
N ILE A 257 11.67 -18.66 -0.37
CA ILE A 257 10.83 -17.52 -0.74
C ILE A 257 11.73 -16.44 -1.31
N TYR A 258 11.50 -16.11 -2.58
CA TYR A 258 12.12 -14.97 -3.26
C TYR A 258 11.04 -13.92 -3.43
N TRP A 259 11.27 -12.73 -2.88
CA TRP A 259 10.21 -11.75 -2.66
C TRP A 259 9.93 -10.92 -3.92
N GLY A 260 10.97 -10.33 -4.51
CA GLY A 260 10.89 -9.54 -5.73
C GLY A 260 10.47 -8.07 -5.57
N ASP A 261 10.01 -7.64 -4.39
CA ASP A 261 9.56 -6.25 -4.15
C ASP A 261 10.19 -5.62 -2.88
N LEU A 262 11.46 -5.92 -2.62
CA LEU A 262 12.21 -5.30 -1.52
C LEU A 262 12.46 -3.81 -1.83
N LYS A 263 11.93 -2.93 -0.97
CA LYS A 263 12.04 -1.47 -1.07
C LYS A 263 11.79 -0.81 0.29
N LEU A 264 12.18 0.45 0.44
CA LEU A 264 11.99 1.20 1.70
C LEU A 264 10.53 1.30 2.16
N ASP A 265 9.57 1.33 1.24
CA ASP A 265 8.13 1.34 1.55
C ASP A 265 7.67 0.08 2.28
N ASN A 266 8.32 -1.05 2.00
CA ASN A 266 7.98 -2.35 2.56
C ASN A 266 8.82 -2.72 3.80
N VAL A 267 9.57 -1.75 4.35
CA VAL A 267 10.31 -1.92 5.61
C VAL A 267 9.75 -0.94 6.64
N VAL A 268 9.22 -1.46 7.74
CA VAL A 268 8.63 -0.66 8.82
C VAL A 268 9.62 -0.50 9.97
N LEU A 269 9.81 0.73 10.42
CA LEU A 269 10.51 1.01 11.67
C LEU A 269 9.56 0.79 12.85
N CYS A 270 9.84 -0.23 13.64
CA CYS A 270 9.00 -0.64 14.74
C CYS A 270 9.28 0.18 16.00
N THR A 271 8.35 0.11 16.97
CA THR A 271 8.42 0.89 18.21
C THR A 271 9.56 0.47 19.15
N ASP A 272 10.11 -0.72 18.95
CA ASP A 272 11.29 -1.22 19.64
C ASP A 272 12.61 -0.80 18.95
N GLY A 273 12.54 -0.03 17.86
CA GLY A 273 13.69 0.48 17.12
C GLY A 273 14.21 -0.46 16.04
N HIS A 274 13.64 -1.65 15.89
CA HIS A 274 14.01 -2.62 14.86
C HIS A 274 13.24 -2.42 13.56
N CYS A 275 13.85 -2.85 12.46
CA CYS A 275 13.21 -2.87 11.14
C CYS A 275 12.58 -4.23 10.87
N ARG A 276 11.34 -4.24 10.37
CA ARG A 276 10.62 -5.46 10.00
C ARG A 276 9.99 -5.33 8.63
N LEU A 277 9.95 -6.42 7.87
CA LEU A 277 9.36 -6.43 6.53
C LEU A 277 7.83 -6.55 6.59
N ILE A 278 7.16 -5.88 5.65
CA ILE A 278 5.75 -6.07 5.30
C ILE A 278 5.64 -6.46 3.82
N ASP A 279 4.45 -6.87 3.38
CA ASP A 279 4.13 -7.09 1.96
C ASP A 279 5.10 -8.04 1.21
N TYR A 280 5.59 -9.04 1.94
CA TYR A 280 6.52 -10.08 1.49
C TYR A 280 5.85 -11.27 0.77
N VAL A 281 4.67 -11.05 0.18
CA VAL A 281 4.00 -12.05 -0.67
C VAL A 281 4.59 -11.94 -2.08
N PRO A 282 5.18 -13.00 -2.64
CA PRO A 282 5.73 -12.95 -4.00
C PRO A 282 4.67 -12.67 -5.05
N GLY A 283 5.03 -11.91 -6.09
CA GLY A 283 4.16 -11.67 -7.26
C GLY A 283 3.93 -10.20 -7.61
N ALA A 284 4.44 -9.27 -6.80
CA ALA A 284 4.51 -7.84 -7.13
C ALA A 284 5.98 -7.42 -7.32
N TRP A 285 6.19 -6.28 -7.97
CA TRP A 285 7.50 -5.64 -8.10
C TRP A 285 7.37 -4.14 -8.32
N THR A 286 8.45 -3.41 -8.08
CA THR A 286 8.57 -1.98 -8.34
C THR A 286 9.70 -1.72 -9.30
N VAL A 287 9.39 -1.19 -10.48
CA VAL A 287 10.34 -1.04 -11.61
C VAL A 287 11.63 -0.34 -11.20
N ALA A 288 11.57 0.73 -10.40
CA ALA A 288 12.76 1.47 -9.95
C ALA A 288 13.70 0.66 -9.03
N TRP A 289 13.22 -0.45 -8.46
CA TRP A 289 13.97 -1.37 -7.59
C TRP A 289 14.39 -2.66 -8.31
N CYS A 290 13.91 -2.85 -9.54
CA CYS A 290 14.21 -4.04 -10.31
C CYS A 290 15.66 -4.04 -10.82
N PRO A 291 16.28 -5.22 -10.91
CA PRO A 291 17.60 -5.36 -11.50
C PRO A 291 17.58 -5.14 -13.02
N PRO A 292 18.72 -4.81 -13.65
CA PRO A 292 18.78 -4.42 -15.06
C PRO A 292 18.31 -5.51 -16.02
N GLU A 293 18.44 -6.79 -15.67
CA GLU A 293 17.92 -7.91 -16.45
C GLU A 293 16.39 -7.98 -16.51
N CYS A 294 15.69 -7.32 -15.57
CA CYS A 294 14.22 -7.23 -15.58
C CYS A 294 13.71 -6.03 -16.40
N ALA A 295 14.58 -5.15 -16.89
CA ALA A 295 14.17 -3.97 -17.65
C ALA A 295 13.66 -4.38 -19.05
N GLY A 296 12.35 -4.28 -19.27
CA GLY A 296 11.72 -4.46 -20.58
C GLY A 296 11.36 -5.91 -20.96
N GLN A 297 11.31 -6.83 -20.00
CA GLN A 297 10.83 -8.21 -20.19
C GLN A 297 9.58 -8.49 -19.34
N GLU A 298 8.72 -9.41 -19.78
CA GLU A 298 7.71 -10.01 -18.91
C GLU A 298 8.44 -10.68 -17.74
N MET A 299 8.22 -10.19 -16.52
CA MET A 299 9.02 -10.59 -15.39
C MET A 299 8.77 -12.06 -15.05
N HIS A 300 9.83 -12.87 -15.12
CA HIS A 300 9.82 -14.24 -14.60
C HIS A 300 9.68 -14.24 -13.07
N ALA A 301 9.41 -15.42 -12.49
CA ALA A 301 9.36 -15.59 -11.03
C ALA A 301 10.59 -14.97 -10.34
N PRO A 302 10.42 -14.27 -9.20
CA PRO A 302 11.53 -13.65 -8.49
C PRO A 302 12.60 -14.67 -8.11
N THR A 303 13.86 -14.23 -8.10
CA THR A 303 15.03 -15.06 -7.78
C THR A 303 15.77 -14.47 -6.57
N ALA A 304 16.64 -15.28 -5.95
CA ALA A 304 17.51 -14.79 -4.89
C ALA A 304 18.38 -13.60 -5.34
N ASP A 305 18.87 -13.63 -6.58
CA ASP A 305 19.71 -12.58 -7.14
C ASP A 305 18.94 -11.28 -7.39
N HIS A 306 17.62 -11.36 -7.68
CA HIS A 306 16.76 -10.18 -7.76
C HIS A 306 16.64 -9.50 -6.39
N ASP A 307 16.38 -10.28 -5.34
CA ASP A 307 16.28 -9.76 -3.98
C ASP A 307 17.61 -9.14 -3.50
N VAL A 308 18.75 -9.76 -3.83
CA VAL A 308 20.08 -9.22 -3.47
C VAL A 308 20.35 -7.90 -4.18
N PHE A 309 19.94 -7.75 -5.44
CA PHE A 309 20.08 -6.48 -6.13
C PHE A 309 19.23 -5.39 -5.46
N ALA A 310 17.96 -5.68 -5.17
CA ALA A 310 17.06 -4.76 -4.47
C ALA A 310 17.58 -4.43 -3.06
N LEU A 311 18.21 -5.39 -2.37
CA LEU A 311 18.90 -5.19 -1.10
C LEU A 311 20.07 -4.21 -1.28
N GLY A 312 20.90 -4.37 -2.31
CA GLY A 312 21.96 -3.41 -2.64
C GLY A 312 21.44 -1.98 -2.85
N LEU A 313 20.34 -1.82 -3.60
CA LEU A 313 19.69 -0.53 -3.79
C LEU A 313 19.17 0.05 -2.47
N LEU A 314 18.63 -0.79 -1.60
CA LEU A 314 18.13 -0.38 -0.29
C LEU A 314 19.26 0.09 0.62
N LEU A 315 20.37 -0.65 0.65
CA LEU A 315 21.57 -0.30 1.41
C LEU A 315 22.13 1.06 0.95
N TRP A 316 22.19 1.29 -0.36
CA TRP A 316 22.61 2.58 -0.93
C TRP A 316 21.63 3.71 -0.57
N SER A 317 20.34 3.48 -0.82
CA SER A 317 19.26 4.43 -0.56
C SER A 317 19.20 4.84 0.92
N LEU A 318 19.48 3.94 1.86
CA LEU A 318 19.54 4.27 3.29
C LEU A 318 20.77 5.13 3.65
N VAL A 319 21.92 4.87 3.03
CA VAL A 319 23.15 5.64 3.28
C VAL A 319 23.05 7.04 2.73
N GLU A 320 22.58 7.19 1.50
CA GLU A 320 22.34 8.48 0.86
C GLU A 320 21.05 9.15 1.37
N GLU A 321 20.28 8.44 2.19
CA GLU A 321 18.98 8.87 2.74
C GLU A 321 18.03 9.36 1.64
N LEU A 322 17.95 8.58 0.56
CA LEU A 322 17.09 8.81 -0.60
C LEU A 322 15.75 8.08 -0.39
N PRO A 323 14.64 8.78 -0.14
CA PRO A 323 13.37 8.12 0.17
C PRO A 323 12.74 7.42 -1.05
N THR A 324 13.08 7.86 -2.25
CA THR A 324 12.57 7.32 -3.52
C THR A 324 13.69 7.20 -4.52
N LEU A 325 13.63 6.16 -5.33
CA LEU A 325 14.47 5.99 -6.51
C LEU A 325 13.63 6.31 -7.74
N GLU A 326 14.15 7.15 -8.63
CA GLU A 326 13.60 7.29 -9.97
C GLU A 326 14.23 6.21 -10.87
N GLU A 327 13.55 5.84 -11.95
CA GLU A 327 14.03 4.79 -12.89
C GLU A 327 15.46 5.04 -13.42
N CYS A 328 15.91 6.30 -13.40
CA CYS A 328 17.23 6.73 -13.87
C CYS A 328 18.24 7.03 -12.74
N THR A 329 17.86 6.98 -11.46
CA THR A 329 18.79 7.22 -10.33
C THR A 329 19.53 5.94 -9.99
N ARG A 330 20.51 5.57 -10.80
CA ARG A 330 21.49 4.54 -10.42
C ARG A 330 22.58 5.17 -9.55
N PRO A 331 23.15 4.45 -8.57
CA PRO A 331 24.33 4.92 -7.88
C PRO A 331 25.41 5.24 -8.90
N THR A 332 25.82 6.50 -8.97
CA THR A 332 27.01 6.90 -9.72
C THR A 332 28.24 6.45 -8.95
N PRO A 333 29.27 5.92 -9.61
CA PRO A 333 30.55 5.61 -8.97
C PRO A 333 31.08 6.87 -8.27
N GLY A 334 31.14 6.83 -6.94
CA GLY A 334 31.45 8.00 -6.11
C GLY A 334 30.56 8.09 -4.89
N TRP A 335 30.74 7.15 -3.95
CA TRP A 335 30.17 7.24 -2.61
C TRP A 335 30.53 8.60 -1.99
N GLY A 336 29.58 9.23 -1.28
CA GLY A 336 29.88 10.46 -0.54
C GLY A 336 31.04 10.25 0.45
N SER A 337 31.74 11.32 0.84
CA SER A 337 32.92 11.28 1.73
C SER A 337 32.68 10.64 3.11
N ASN A 338 31.45 10.29 3.44
CA ASN A 338 31.02 9.79 4.74
C ASN A 338 30.65 8.29 4.74
N THR A 339 30.77 7.59 3.61
CA THR A 339 30.49 6.14 3.54
C THR A 339 31.77 5.34 3.68
N CYS A 340 31.76 4.32 4.55
CA CYS A 340 32.90 3.42 4.72
C CYS A 340 33.17 2.62 3.44
N GLU A 341 34.45 2.45 3.09
CA GLU A 341 34.87 1.79 1.86
C GLU A 341 34.31 0.36 1.74
N TRP A 342 34.36 -0.41 2.83
CA TRP A 342 33.84 -1.79 2.86
C TRP A 342 32.34 -1.85 2.54
N TYR A 343 31.56 -0.88 3.01
CA TYR A 343 30.12 -0.83 2.79
C TYR A 343 29.82 -0.49 1.34
N GLY A 344 30.56 0.48 0.78
CA GLY A 344 30.45 0.82 -0.64
C GLY A 344 30.78 -0.37 -1.54
N GLN A 345 31.85 -1.11 -1.22
CA GLN A 345 32.23 -2.34 -1.92
C GLN A 345 31.14 -3.42 -1.81
N LEU A 346 30.53 -3.60 -0.62
CA LEU A 346 29.45 -4.56 -0.43
C LEU A 346 28.24 -4.22 -1.32
N VAL A 347 27.85 -2.96 -1.37
CA VAL A 347 26.74 -2.53 -2.22
C VAL A 347 27.08 -2.68 -3.71
N ASP A 348 28.29 -2.33 -4.12
CA ASP A 348 28.75 -2.51 -5.51
C ASP A 348 28.74 -3.99 -5.94
N LEU A 349 28.96 -4.92 -5.00
CA LEU A 349 28.80 -6.37 -5.23
C LEU A 349 27.33 -6.75 -5.43
N CYS A 350 26.41 -6.25 -4.59
CA CYS A 350 24.98 -6.50 -4.75
C CYS A 350 24.42 -5.96 -6.07
N LEU A 351 24.97 -4.84 -6.56
CA LEU A 351 24.49 -4.13 -7.75
C LEU A 351 25.16 -4.60 -9.07
N ARG A 352 25.82 -5.76 -9.07
CA ARG A 352 26.40 -6.33 -10.29
C ARG A 352 25.34 -6.57 -11.36
N ASN A 353 25.66 -6.18 -12.60
CA ASN A 353 24.76 -6.32 -13.75
C ASN A 353 24.44 -7.78 -14.06
N GLN A 354 25.38 -8.69 -13.81
CA GLN A 354 25.19 -10.12 -14.00
C GLN A 354 24.66 -10.74 -12.71
N PRO A 355 23.48 -11.40 -12.70
CA PRO A 355 22.87 -11.97 -11.49
C PRO A 355 23.81 -12.90 -10.73
N GLN A 356 24.50 -13.78 -11.45
CA GLN A 356 25.44 -14.76 -10.90
C GLN A 356 26.71 -14.17 -10.27
N GLU A 357 26.98 -12.88 -10.48
CA GLU A 357 28.11 -12.17 -9.85
C GLU A 357 27.72 -11.54 -8.51
N ARG A 358 26.43 -11.53 -8.17
CA ARG A 358 25.93 -11.00 -6.90
C ARG A 358 26.22 -11.99 -5.76
N PRO A 359 26.50 -11.50 -4.54
CA PRO A 359 26.68 -12.36 -3.39
C PRO A 359 25.35 -12.98 -2.96
N SER A 360 25.39 -13.96 -2.05
CA SER A 360 24.15 -14.41 -1.39
C SER A 360 23.69 -13.39 -0.34
N ALA A 361 22.39 -13.37 -0.03
CA ALA A 361 21.87 -12.55 1.07
C ALA A 361 22.58 -12.87 2.41
N HIS A 362 22.98 -14.14 2.61
CA HIS A 362 23.71 -14.56 3.80
C HIS A 362 25.10 -13.92 3.87
N TYR A 363 25.82 -13.84 2.75
CA TYR A 363 27.10 -13.12 2.69
C TYR A 363 26.94 -11.64 3.03
N VAL A 364 25.88 -11.01 2.52
CA VAL A 364 25.57 -9.59 2.83
C VAL A 364 25.35 -9.41 4.33
N TYR A 365 24.49 -10.24 4.93
CA TYR A 365 24.22 -10.21 6.37
C TYR A 365 25.48 -10.41 7.22
N GLU A 366 26.27 -11.45 6.95
CA GLU A 366 27.52 -11.72 7.68
C GLU A 366 28.52 -10.56 7.59
N THR A 367 28.60 -9.92 6.41
CA THR A 367 29.48 -8.75 6.22
C THR A 367 29.02 -7.56 7.06
N LEU A 368 27.70 -7.31 7.14
CA LEU A 368 27.15 -6.23 7.97
C LEU A 368 27.39 -6.49 9.46
N VAL A 369 27.16 -7.73 9.93
CA VAL A 369 27.37 -8.11 11.35
C VAL A 369 28.84 -7.96 11.74
N ALA A 370 29.77 -8.49 10.93
CA ALA A 370 31.21 -8.44 11.24
C ALA A 370 31.73 -7.01 11.41
N HIS A 371 31.23 -6.07 10.61
CA HIS A 371 31.62 -4.67 10.71
C HIS A 371 30.83 -3.90 11.79
N GLY A 372 29.58 -4.27 12.07
CA GLY A 372 28.78 -3.71 13.15
C GLY A 372 29.34 -3.98 14.54
N GLU A 373 29.86 -5.20 14.77
CA GLU A 373 30.55 -5.53 16.02
C GLU A 373 31.88 -4.77 16.16
N SER A 374 32.61 -4.59 15.06
CA SER A 374 33.90 -3.90 15.05
C SER A 374 33.79 -2.40 15.37
N GLU A 375 32.69 -1.75 14.98
CA GLU A 375 32.45 -0.33 15.24
C GLU A 375 31.95 -0.05 16.67
N TRP A 376 31.29 -1.00 17.33
CA TRP A 376 30.86 -0.86 18.75
C TRP A 376 32.03 -0.82 19.74
N TYR A 377 33.18 -1.38 19.36
CA TYR A 377 34.40 -1.44 20.17
C TYR A 377 35.48 -0.43 19.75
N ALA A 378 35.19 0.47 18.81
CA ALA A 378 36.09 1.57 18.49
C ALA A 378 36.00 2.67 19.59
N PRO A 379 37.11 3.08 20.22
CA PRO A 379 37.13 3.98 21.37
C PRO A 379 36.69 5.41 21.09
#